data_AF-A0A1F6ZU59-F1
#
_entry.id   AF-A0A1F6ZU59-F1
#
_cell.length_a   1.000
_cell.length_b   1.000
_cell.length_c   1.000
_cell.angle_alpha   90.00
_cell.angle_beta   90.00
_cell.angle_gamma   90.00
#
_symmetry.space_group_name_H-M   'P 1'
#
loop_
_entity.id
_entity.type
_entity.pdbx_description
1 polymer ?
#
loop_
_entity_poly.entity_id
_entity_poly.type
_entity_poly.pdbx_seq_one_letter_code
_entity_poly.pdbx_strand_id
1 'polypeptide(L)'
;MNKEIISRYLENKDNEKELFEYLKNKNKNFYEKKETYPEDDFDLLVRLIEEGNDNIKYYSIAIIKKVLIEYNSKRFNRISKIVIDNIDSNNGNIRHSIFMLLETMNSIIAALPMMTEQAKMFKAAFLSMGDYMPKDKINPFIDYGFKFSDDSINEFYESYICMFDELYNKFNESHENEKIQESILKSLSVMIIKIKEMAEFSKDEKLMKKIDKIHDLLNMGF
;
A
#
# COMPACT_ATOMS: atom_id res chain seq x y z
N MET A 1 14.84 6.81 -10.57
CA MET A 1 15.19 7.57 -9.34
C MET A 1 16.69 7.95 -9.35
N ASN A 2 17.14 9.00 -8.66
CA ASN A 2 18.59 9.27 -8.51
C ASN A 2 19.20 8.30 -7.46
N LYS A 3 19.65 7.13 -7.93
CA LYS A 3 20.18 6.06 -7.09
C LYS A 3 21.47 6.46 -6.37
N GLU A 4 22.27 7.36 -6.95
CA GLU A 4 23.54 7.81 -6.38
C GLU A 4 23.33 8.60 -5.08
N ILE A 5 22.44 9.59 -5.09
CA ILE A 5 22.11 10.40 -3.90
C ILE A 5 21.56 9.50 -2.79
N ILE A 6 20.70 8.54 -3.13
CA ILE A 6 20.11 7.61 -2.15
C ILE A 6 21.17 6.67 -1.56
N SER A 7 22.02 6.07 -2.41
CA SER A 7 23.02 5.10 -1.96
C SER A 7 24.04 5.76 -1.05
N ARG A 8 24.52 6.97 -1.40
CA ARG A 8 25.40 7.77 -0.53
C ARG A 8 24.81 8.00 0.85
N TYR A 9 23.52 8.33 0.91
CA TYR A 9 22.82 8.52 2.19
C TYR A 9 22.72 7.22 2.97
N LEU A 10 22.29 6.13 2.33
CA LEU A 10 22.11 4.84 2.99
C LEU A 10 23.44 4.29 3.55
N GLU A 11 24.56 4.52 2.85
CA GLU A 11 25.89 4.05 3.25
C GLU A 11 26.53 4.94 4.32
N ASN A 12 26.51 6.27 4.13
CA ASN A 12 27.35 7.19 4.89
C ASN A 12 26.58 8.27 5.65
N LYS A 13 25.28 8.46 5.34
CA LYS A 13 24.38 9.50 5.90
C LYS A 13 24.94 10.94 5.75
N ASP A 14 25.91 11.17 4.86
CA ASP A 14 26.68 12.42 4.73
C ASP A 14 25.99 13.50 3.88
N ASN A 15 24.99 13.11 3.09
CA ASN A 15 24.29 13.97 2.14
C ASN A 15 22.79 14.15 2.47
N GLU A 16 22.43 14.09 3.76
CA GLU A 16 21.04 14.16 4.23
C GLU A 16 20.24 15.32 3.64
N LYS A 17 20.79 16.55 3.66
CA LYS A 17 20.12 17.75 3.16
C LYS A 17 19.85 17.68 1.66
N GLU A 18 20.80 17.12 0.91
CA GLU A 18 20.68 16.92 -0.53
C GLU A 18 19.57 15.90 -0.84
N LEU A 19 19.57 14.76 -0.14
CA LEU A 19 18.53 13.74 -0.29
C LEU A 19 17.15 14.28 0.09
N PHE A 20 17.05 15.03 1.18
CA PHE A 20 15.79 15.64 1.62
C PHE A 20 15.17 16.53 0.53
N GLU A 21 15.95 17.47 -0.02
CA GLU A 21 15.46 18.36 -1.08
C GLU A 21 15.12 17.58 -2.36
N TYR A 22 15.91 16.54 -2.68
CA TYR A 22 15.61 15.64 -3.78
C TYR A 22 14.24 14.95 -3.59
N LEU A 23 13.99 14.31 -2.45
CA LEU A 23 12.73 13.60 -2.17
C LEU A 23 11.53 14.55 -2.12
N LYS A 24 11.70 15.73 -1.52
CA LYS A 24 10.67 16.77 -1.47
C LYS A 24 10.29 17.25 -2.87
N ASN A 25 11.28 17.54 -3.72
CA ASN A 25 11.04 17.93 -5.10
C ASN A 25 10.42 16.79 -5.93
N LYS A 26 10.87 15.56 -5.68
CA LYS A 26 10.31 14.36 -6.32
C LYS A 26 8.83 14.17 -5.97
N ASN A 27 8.49 14.32 -4.69
CA ASN A 27 7.11 14.25 -4.22
C ASN A 27 6.26 15.36 -4.86
N LYS A 28 6.77 16.60 -4.94
CA LYS A 28 6.04 17.74 -5.51
C LYS A 28 5.67 17.51 -6.98
N ASN A 29 6.63 17.10 -7.80
CA ASN A 29 6.45 17.02 -9.26
C ASN A 29 6.10 15.60 -9.75
N PHE A 30 5.59 14.74 -8.86
CA PHE A 30 5.42 13.32 -9.13
C PHE A 30 4.54 13.05 -10.38
N TYR A 31 3.36 13.68 -10.46
CA TYR A 31 2.42 13.43 -11.55
C TYR A 31 2.77 14.15 -12.86
N GLU A 32 3.62 15.18 -12.81
CA GLU A 32 3.99 15.97 -13.99
C GLU A 32 4.91 15.17 -14.93
N LYS A 33 5.68 14.23 -14.40
CA LYS A 33 6.73 13.54 -15.17
C LYS A 33 6.32 12.17 -15.72
N LYS A 34 5.12 11.66 -15.42
CA LYS A 34 4.62 10.31 -15.83
C LYS A 34 5.73 9.24 -15.76
N GLU A 35 6.46 9.19 -14.65
CA GLU A 35 7.57 8.26 -14.49
C GLU A 35 7.05 6.90 -14.02
N THR A 36 7.51 5.82 -14.64
CA THR A 36 7.35 4.47 -14.10
C THR A 36 8.31 4.26 -12.93
N TYR A 37 7.91 3.46 -11.94
CA TYR A 37 8.78 3.08 -10.81
C TYR A 37 9.25 1.61 -10.90
N PRO A 38 10.50 1.37 -11.34
CA PRO A 38 11.13 0.05 -11.32
C PRO A 38 11.19 -0.59 -9.91
N GLU A 39 11.41 -1.89 -9.84
CA GLU A 39 11.52 -2.63 -8.57
C GLU A 39 12.63 -2.12 -7.67
N ASP A 40 13.85 -1.97 -8.22
CA ASP A 40 14.98 -1.43 -7.47
C ASP A 40 14.69 -0.06 -6.85
N ASP A 41 13.92 0.77 -7.55
CA ASP A 41 13.55 2.09 -7.06
C ASP A 41 12.58 1.97 -5.88
N PHE A 42 11.64 1.02 -5.92
CA PHE A 42 10.79 0.74 -4.75
C PHE A 42 11.61 0.24 -3.55
N ASP A 43 12.56 -0.67 -3.76
CA ASP A 43 13.40 -1.22 -2.70
C ASP A 43 14.21 -0.13 -1.99
N LEU A 44 14.72 0.82 -2.75
CA LEU A 44 15.41 1.99 -2.21
C LEU A 44 14.47 2.86 -1.37
N LEU A 45 13.21 3.07 -1.78
CA LEU A 45 12.24 3.81 -0.97
C LEU A 45 11.92 3.09 0.35
N VAL A 46 11.76 1.76 0.31
CA VAL A 46 11.52 0.96 1.52
C VAL A 46 12.69 1.10 2.49
N ARG A 47 13.93 0.96 2.00
CA ARG A 47 15.13 1.15 2.83
C ARG A 47 15.23 2.56 3.41
N LEU A 48 14.81 3.59 2.67
CA LEU A 48 14.75 4.96 3.20
C LEU A 48 13.71 5.13 4.31
N ILE A 49 12.63 4.35 4.32
CA ILE A 49 11.63 4.34 5.40
C ILE A 49 12.16 3.61 6.63
N GLU A 50 12.88 2.52 6.44
CA GLU A 50 13.47 1.73 7.52
C GLU A 50 14.63 2.49 8.18
N GLU A 51 15.56 2.99 7.38
CA GLU A 51 16.87 3.52 7.82
C GLU A 51 16.98 5.06 7.83
N GLY A 52 15.98 5.76 7.30
CA GLY A 52 16.01 7.23 7.20
C GLY A 52 15.70 7.94 8.52
N ASN A 53 16.04 9.21 8.61
CA ASN A 53 15.49 10.07 9.65
C ASN A 53 14.01 10.42 9.36
N ASP A 54 13.33 11.04 10.31
CA ASP A 54 11.90 11.32 10.19
C ASP A 54 11.47 12.07 8.92
N ASN A 55 12.27 13.05 8.49
CA ASN A 55 11.99 13.83 7.29
C ASN A 55 12.10 12.99 6.01
N ILE A 56 13.13 12.14 5.95
CA ILE A 56 13.36 11.22 4.83
C ILE A 56 12.30 10.11 4.83
N LYS A 57 11.95 9.55 5.99
CA LYS A 57 10.87 8.57 6.14
C LYS A 57 9.55 9.14 5.63
N TYR A 58 9.18 10.33 6.11
CA TYR A 58 7.94 11.01 5.72
C TYR A 58 7.80 11.16 4.21
N TYR A 59 8.82 11.72 3.53
CA TYR A 59 8.75 11.90 2.08
C TYR A 59 8.83 10.59 1.31
N SER A 60 9.53 9.58 1.83
CA SER A 60 9.58 8.26 1.21
C SER A 60 8.21 7.56 1.26
N ILE A 61 7.51 7.62 2.40
CA ILE A 61 6.11 7.13 2.53
C ILE A 61 5.18 7.90 1.57
N ALA A 62 5.32 9.23 1.50
CA ALA A 62 4.50 10.06 0.62
C ALA A 62 4.70 9.72 -0.86
N ILE A 63 5.93 9.37 -1.26
CA ILE A 63 6.23 8.88 -2.60
C ILE A 63 5.60 7.50 -2.80
N ILE A 64 5.84 6.52 -1.90
CA ILE A 64 5.27 5.16 -1.97
C ILE A 64 3.75 5.20 -2.18
N LYS A 65 3.04 6.07 -1.49
CA LYS A 65 1.59 6.23 -1.65
C LYS A 65 1.17 6.51 -3.10
N LYS A 66 1.95 7.32 -3.83
CA LYS A 66 1.63 7.75 -5.20
C LYS A 66 1.91 6.69 -6.26
N VAL A 67 2.87 5.81 -5.98
CA VAL A 67 3.27 4.69 -6.85
C VAL A 67 2.50 3.40 -6.55
N LEU A 68 1.69 3.38 -5.48
CA LEU A 68 0.96 2.20 -5.00
C LEU A 68 0.07 1.54 -6.07
N ILE A 69 -0.49 2.32 -6.99
CA ILE A 69 -1.35 1.84 -8.08
C ILE A 69 -0.57 1.01 -9.13
N GLU A 70 0.75 1.18 -9.23
CA GLU A 70 1.59 0.50 -10.22
C GLU A 70 2.11 -0.88 -9.75
N TYR A 71 1.74 -1.32 -8.54
CA TYR A 71 2.43 -2.39 -7.83
C TYR A 71 1.73 -3.75 -7.82
N ASN A 72 2.55 -4.79 -7.69
CA ASN A 72 2.14 -6.18 -7.54
C ASN A 72 1.97 -6.55 -6.06
N SER A 73 1.41 -7.74 -5.82
CA SER A 73 1.11 -8.30 -4.50
C SER A 73 2.31 -8.37 -3.55
N LYS A 74 3.50 -8.73 -4.05
CA LYS A 74 4.75 -8.79 -3.25
C LYS A 74 5.09 -7.44 -2.60
N ARG A 75 4.93 -6.35 -3.35
CA ARG A 75 5.16 -5.00 -2.82
C ARG A 75 4.09 -4.62 -1.82
N PHE A 76 2.84 -5.00 -2.06
CA PHE A 76 1.74 -4.73 -1.13
C PHE A 76 2.01 -5.30 0.26
N ASN A 77 2.51 -6.54 0.37
CA ASN A 77 2.91 -7.13 1.65
C ASN A 77 3.95 -6.28 2.41
N ARG A 78 5.01 -5.82 1.72
CA ARG A 78 6.03 -4.96 2.33
C ARG A 78 5.46 -3.61 2.79
N ILE A 79 4.51 -3.07 2.03
CA ILE A 79 3.84 -1.82 2.38
C ILE A 79 2.91 -2.03 3.58
N SER A 80 2.23 -3.17 3.68
CA SER A 80 1.47 -3.55 4.88
C SER A 80 2.36 -3.53 6.11
N LYS A 81 3.57 -4.12 6.04
CA LYS A 81 4.53 -4.08 7.15
C LYS A 81 4.94 -2.67 7.52
N ILE A 82 5.27 -1.82 6.53
CA ILE A 82 5.57 -0.40 6.77
C ILE A 82 4.43 0.30 7.50
N VAL A 83 3.17 0.03 7.12
CA VAL A 83 1.99 0.59 7.80
C VAL A 83 1.95 0.15 9.25
N ILE A 84 2.06 -1.15 9.52
CA ILE A 84 2.05 -1.69 10.89
C ILE A 84 3.17 -1.08 11.73
N ASP A 85 4.40 -1.09 11.23
CA ASP A 85 5.60 -0.67 11.97
C ASP A 85 5.63 0.83 12.31
N ASN A 86 4.79 1.65 11.65
CA ASN A 86 4.83 3.10 11.79
C ASN A 86 3.48 3.74 12.19
N ILE A 87 2.44 2.94 12.44
CA ILE A 87 1.09 3.43 12.80
C ILE A 87 1.06 4.18 14.14
N ASP A 88 1.97 3.81 15.04
CA ASP A 88 2.17 4.34 16.39
C ASP A 88 3.38 5.29 16.48
N SER A 89 3.96 5.69 15.34
CA SER A 89 5.11 6.59 15.30
C SER A 89 4.87 7.85 16.15
N ASN A 90 5.85 8.22 16.98
CA ASN A 90 5.81 9.45 17.78
C ASN A 90 5.78 10.72 16.90
N ASN A 91 6.28 10.62 15.66
CA ASN A 91 6.25 11.73 14.72
C ASN A 91 4.87 11.84 14.04
N GLY A 92 4.16 12.94 14.33
CA GLY A 92 2.82 13.19 13.78
C GLY A 92 2.75 13.22 12.26
N ASN A 93 3.81 13.67 11.56
CA ASN A 93 3.84 13.71 10.10
C ASN A 93 3.97 12.29 9.52
N ILE A 94 4.83 11.45 10.11
CA ILE A 94 4.97 10.04 9.70
C ILE A 94 3.64 9.34 9.91
N ARG A 95 3.08 9.45 11.11
CA ARG A 95 1.80 8.83 11.46
C ARG A 95 0.67 9.26 10.52
N HIS A 96 0.55 10.55 10.23
CA HIS A 96 -0.44 11.05 9.25
C HIS A 96 -0.20 10.44 7.86
N SER A 97 1.04 10.42 7.37
CA SER A 97 1.38 9.80 6.09
C SER A 97 1.06 8.31 6.03
N ILE A 98 1.22 7.58 7.13
CA ILE A 98 0.86 6.16 7.23
C ILE A 98 -0.66 5.96 7.13
N PHE A 99 -1.47 6.76 7.82
CA PHE A 99 -2.92 6.68 7.67
C PHE A 99 -3.39 7.01 6.25
N MET A 100 -2.78 8.00 5.60
CA MET A 100 -3.06 8.30 4.19
C MET A 100 -2.66 7.14 3.25
N LEU A 101 -1.57 6.44 3.57
CA LEU A 101 -1.14 5.25 2.82
C LEU A 101 -2.14 4.11 3.00
N LEU A 102 -2.59 3.85 4.22
CA LEU A 102 -3.60 2.85 4.55
C LEU A 102 -4.94 3.13 3.84
N GLU A 103 -5.40 4.38 3.81
CA GLU A 103 -6.59 4.79 3.04
C GLU A 103 -6.45 4.47 1.54
N THR A 104 -5.25 4.70 0.99
CA THR A 104 -4.95 4.38 -0.42
C THR A 104 -4.97 2.87 -0.65
N MET A 105 -4.41 2.09 0.28
CA MET A 105 -4.44 0.62 0.21
C MET A 105 -5.87 0.08 0.28
N ASN A 106 -6.72 0.59 1.17
CA ASN A 106 -8.14 0.23 1.27
C ASN A 106 -8.86 0.51 -0.05
N SER A 107 -8.58 1.65 -0.68
CA SER A 107 -9.15 2.02 -1.98
C SER A 107 -8.74 1.06 -3.10
N ILE A 108 -7.49 0.61 -3.12
CA ILE A 108 -7.01 -0.40 -4.09
C ILE A 108 -7.72 -1.73 -3.88
N ILE A 109 -7.83 -2.20 -2.64
CA ILE A 109 -8.48 -3.48 -2.32
C ILE A 109 -9.96 -3.46 -2.71
N ALA A 110 -10.65 -2.33 -2.51
CA ALA A 110 -12.03 -2.15 -2.96
C ALA A 110 -12.14 -2.14 -4.50
N ALA A 111 -11.17 -1.56 -5.20
CA ALA A 111 -11.15 -1.49 -6.67
C ALA A 111 -10.65 -2.79 -7.34
N LEU A 112 -9.96 -3.67 -6.61
CA LEU A 112 -9.28 -4.85 -7.14
C LEU A 112 -10.19 -5.77 -7.98
N PRO A 113 -11.45 -6.09 -7.59
CA PRO A 113 -12.33 -6.90 -8.41
C PRO A 113 -12.64 -6.25 -9.77
N MET A 114 -12.94 -4.94 -9.77
CA MET A 114 -13.23 -4.20 -11.00
C MET A 114 -12.00 -4.12 -11.90
N MET A 115 -10.82 -3.85 -11.33
CA MET A 115 -9.56 -3.82 -12.08
C MET A 115 -9.25 -5.18 -12.73
N THR A 116 -9.53 -6.27 -12.01
CA THR A 116 -9.36 -7.64 -12.49
C THR A 116 -10.31 -7.96 -13.64
N GLU A 117 -11.60 -7.63 -13.50
CA GLU A 117 -12.62 -7.79 -14.55
C GLU A 117 -12.24 -7.01 -15.82
N GLN A 118 -11.86 -5.75 -15.68
CA GLN A 118 -11.42 -4.91 -16.81
C GLN A 118 -10.19 -5.50 -17.51
N ALA A 119 -9.22 -6.02 -16.76
CA ALA A 119 -8.05 -6.69 -17.32
C ALA A 119 -8.42 -7.96 -18.09
N LYS A 120 -9.32 -8.80 -17.56
CA LYS A 120 -9.83 -10.01 -18.23
C LYS A 120 -10.55 -9.67 -19.52
N MET A 121 -11.43 -8.66 -19.51
CA MET A 121 -12.15 -8.17 -20.69
C MET A 121 -11.19 -7.63 -21.75
N PHE A 122 -10.20 -6.82 -21.36
CA PHE A 122 -9.19 -6.28 -22.28
C PHE A 122 -8.36 -7.39 -22.92
N LYS A 123 -7.92 -8.38 -22.13
CA LYS A 123 -7.20 -9.56 -22.65
C LYS A 123 -8.04 -10.35 -23.65
N ALA A 124 -9.32 -10.58 -23.35
CA ALA A 124 -10.22 -11.27 -24.27
C ALA A 124 -10.43 -10.51 -25.58
N ALA A 125 -10.62 -9.18 -25.51
CA ALA A 125 -10.73 -8.31 -26.67
C ALA A 125 -9.43 -8.27 -27.48
N PHE A 126 -8.28 -8.27 -26.82
CA PHE A 126 -6.98 -8.34 -27.49
C PHE A 126 -6.80 -9.67 -28.23
N LEU A 127 -7.08 -10.80 -27.57
CA LEU A 127 -6.97 -12.13 -28.19
C LEU A 127 -7.93 -12.31 -29.37
N SER A 128 -9.11 -11.67 -29.35
CA SER A 128 -10.05 -11.71 -30.46
C SER A 128 -9.66 -10.83 -31.66
N MET A 129 -8.72 -9.89 -31.48
CA MET A 129 -8.18 -9.05 -32.57
C MET A 129 -7.06 -9.73 -33.40
N GLY A 130 -6.60 -10.92 -33.02
CA GLY A 130 -5.70 -11.75 -33.84
C GLY A 130 -4.43 -11.02 -34.35
N ASP A 131 -4.10 -11.23 -35.63
CA ASP A 131 -2.90 -10.69 -36.32
C ASP A 131 -3.00 -9.19 -36.70
N TYR A 132 -4.09 -8.50 -36.35
CA TYR A 132 -4.33 -7.12 -36.79
C TYR A 132 -3.62 -6.05 -35.94
N MET A 133 -2.98 -6.41 -34.82
CA MET A 133 -2.21 -5.48 -33.99
C MET A 133 -0.68 -5.65 -34.19
N PRO A 134 0.05 -4.60 -34.58
CA PRO A 134 1.51 -4.62 -34.63
C PRO A 134 2.10 -4.97 -33.26
N LYS A 135 3.04 -5.94 -33.21
CA LYS A 135 3.61 -6.46 -31.96
C LYS A 135 4.31 -5.40 -31.09
N ASP A 136 4.72 -4.34 -31.72
CA ASP A 136 5.39 -3.13 -31.24
C ASP A 136 4.42 -2.11 -30.59
N LYS A 137 3.10 -2.27 -30.75
CA LYS A 137 2.07 -1.45 -30.07
C LYS A 137 1.41 -2.14 -28.87
N ILE A 138 1.86 -3.36 -28.55
CA ILE A 138 1.27 -4.24 -27.53
C ILE A 138 1.54 -3.77 -26.09
N ASN A 139 2.55 -2.92 -25.87
CA ASN A 139 3.29 -2.94 -24.60
C ASN A 139 2.72 -2.19 -23.37
N PRO A 140 1.85 -1.15 -23.43
CA PRO A 140 1.47 -0.48 -22.18
C PRO A 140 0.39 -1.21 -21.38
N PHE A 141 -0.70 -1.66 -22.01
CA PHE A 141 -1.88 -2.14 -21.27
C PHE A 141 -1.83 -3.64 -20.94
N ILE A 142 -1.09 -4.42 -21.72
CA ILE A 142 -0.80 -5.82 -21.40
C ILE A 142 0.02 -5.91 -20.11
N ASP A 143 1.01 -5.05 -19.90
CA ASP A 143 1.78 -5.05 -18.66
C ASP A 143 1.01 -4.59 -17.40
N TYR A 144 -0.07 -3.81 -17.55
CA TYR A 144 -0.96 -3.44 -16.44
C TYR A 144 -2.02 -4.52 -16.15
N GLY A 145 -2.66 -5.08 -17.18
CA GLY A 145 -3.73 -6.06 -17.02
C GLY A 145 -3.24 -7.49 -16.74
N PHE A 146 -2.05 -7.87 -17.21
CA PHE A 146 -1.54 -9.24 -17.05
C PHE A 146 -0.82 -9.48 -15.71
N LYS A 147 -0.68 -8.45 -14.86
CA LYS A 147 -0.08 -8.60 -13.52
C LYS A 147 -1.01 -9.22 -12.48
N PHE A 148 -2.31 -9.31 -12.75
CA PHE A 148 -3.30 -9.87 -11.81
C PHE A 148 -3.67 -11.30 -12.21
N SER A 149 -2.78 -12.25 -11.93
CA SER A 149 -3.16 -13.67 -11.86
C SER A 149 -4.05 -13.92 -10.64
N ASP A 150 -4.87 -14.98 -10.66
CA ASP A 150 -5.67 -15.33 -9.49
C ASP A 150 -4.78 -15.53 -8.23
N ASP A 151 -3.57 -16.09 -8.40
CA ASP A 151 -2.56 -16.21 -7.34
C ASP A 151 -2.13 -14.85 -6.78
N SER A 152 -1.85 -13.87 -7.64
CA SER A 152 -1.47 -12.53 -7.17
C SER A 152 -2.60 -11.81 -6.44
N ILE A 153 -3.86 -12.03 -6.84
CA ILE A 153 -5.03 -11.47 -6.16
C ILE A 153 -5.16 -12.08 -4.77
N ASN A 154 -4.96 -13.39 -4.64
CA ASN A 154 -4.93 -14.06 -3.35
C ASN A 154 -3.83 -13.50 -2.45
N GLU A 155 -2.62 -13.28 -2.99
CA GLU A 155 -1.52 -12.67 -2.22
C GLU A 155 -1.85 -11.24 -1.72
N PHE A 156 -2.59 -10.44 -2.50
CA PHE A 156 -3.08 -9.14 -2.05
C PHE A 156 -4.05 -9.28 -0.86
N TYR A 157 -5.00 -10.20 -0.97
CA TYR A 157 -6.00 -10.44 0.07
C TYR A 157 -5.39 -11.03 1.34
N GLU A 158 -4.47 -11.98 1.22
CA GLU A 158 -3.73 -12.54 2.36
C GLU A 158 -2.94 -11.44 3.08
N SER A 159 -2.20 -10.60 2.33
CA SER A 159 -1.47 -9.48 2.90
C SER A 159 -2.39 -8.48 3.62
N TYR A 160 -3.58 -8.24 3.06
CA TYR A 160 -4.58 -7.34 3.66
C TYR A 160 -5.21 -7.93 4.93
N ILE A 161 -5.48 -9.24 4.96
CA ILE A 161 -5.96 -9.95 6.17
C ILE A 161 -4.89 -9.92 7.26
N CYS A 162 -3.63 -10.18 6.92
CA CYS A 162 -2.53 -10.07 7.87
C CYS A 162 -2.44 -8.65 8.45
N MET A 163 -2.53 -7.62 7.61
CA MET A 163 -2.53 -6.23 8.06
C MET A 163 -3.71 -5.92 8.98
N PHE A 164 -4.91 -6.42 8.66
CA PHE A 164 -6.09 -6.26 9.52
C PHE A 164 -5.85 -6.86 10.90
N ASP A 165 -5.29 -8.06 10.95
CA ASP A 165 -5.02 -8.75 12.22
C ASP A 165 -4.01 -7.98 13.09
N GLU A 166 -2.90 -7.56 12.48
CA GLU A 166 -1.88 -6.78 13.19
C GLU A 166 -2.40 -5.42 13.66
N LEU A 167 -3.21 -4.72 12.86
CA LEU A 167 -3.88 -3.48 13.28
C LEU A 167 -4.87 -3.72 14.42
N TYR A 168 -5.61 -4.83 14.39
CA TYR A 168 -6.51 -5.22 15.47
C TYR A 168 -5.74 -5.48 16.78
N ASN A 169 -4.61 -6.18 16.71
CA ASN A 169 -3.75 -6.41 17.87
C ASN A 169 -3.20 -5.08 18.40
N LYS A 170 -2.65 -4.23 17.53
CA LYS A 170 -2.18 -2.89 17.91
C LYS A 170 -3.26 -2.00 18.52
N PHE A 171 -4.49 -2.05 18.01
CA PHE A 171 -5.63 -1.34 18.61
C PHE A 171 -5.83 -1.77 20.07
N ASN A 172 -5.80 -3.08 20.33
CA ASN A 172 -5.96 -3.62 21.68
C ASN A 172 -4.76 -3.34 22.58
N GLU A 173 -3.55 -3.18 22.05
CA GLU A 173 -2.35 -2.87 22.83
C GLU A 173 -2.19 -1.37 23.16
N SER A 174 -2.77 -0.49 22.33
CA SER A 174 -2.55 0.97 22.37
C SER A 174 -3.35 1.70 23.46
N HIS A 175 -3.34 1.18 24.70
CA HIS A 175 -4.14 1.70 25.82
C HIS A 175 -3.81 3.14 26.26
N GLU A 176 -2.65 3.68 25.87
CA GLU A 176 -2.15 4.97 26.37
C GLU A 176 -2.45 6.17 25.43
N ASN A 177 -2.91 5.93 24.20
CA ASN A 177 -3.12 7.02 23.23
C ASN A 177 -4.45 6.89 22.48
N GLU A 178 -5.49 7.48 23.06
CA GLU A 178 -6.88 7.46 22.55
C GLU A 178 -6.97 7.91 21.09
N LYS A 179 -6.24 8.97 20.69
CA LYS A 179 -6.27 9.48 19.30
C LYS A 179 -5.72 8.47 18.29
N ILE A 180 -4.69 7.73 18.67
CA ILE A 180 -4.12 6.68 17.83
C ILE A 180 -5.10 5.50 17.77
N GLN A 181 -5.67 5.09 18.91
CA GLN A 181 -6.71 4.06 18.94
C GLN A 181 -7.89 4.41 18.04
N GLU A 182 -8.43 5.63 18.13
CA GLU A 182 -9.54 6.10 17.29
C GLU A 182 -9.19 6.04 15.80
N SER A 183 -7.97 6.46 15.45
CA SER A 183 -7.51 6.43 14.05
C SER A 183 -7.33 5.00 13.53
N ILE A 184 -6.83 4.07 14.36
CA ILE A 184 -6.74 2.64 14.02
C ILE A 184 -8.14 2.04 13.88
N LEU A 185 -9.05 2.32 14.83
CA LEU A 185 -10.43 1.84 14.79
C LEU A 185 -11.16 2.30 13.53
N LYS A 186 -11.00 3.57 13.16
CA LYS A 186 -11.52 4.13 11.91
C LYS A 186 -10.94 3.43 10.68
N SER A 187 -9.68 3.03 10.72
CA SER A 187 -9.07 2.30 9.61
C SER A 187 -9.61 0.88 9.52
N LEU A 188 -9.72 0.19 10.66
CA LEU A 188 -10.30 -1.15 10.77
C LEU A 188 -11.75 -1.17 10.27
N SER A 189 -12.55 -0.15 10.58
CA SER A 189 -13.96 -0.08 10.15
C SER A 189 -14.12 -0.07 8.63
N VAL A 190 -13.22 0.60 7.91
CA VAL A 190 -13.18 0.58 6.44
C VAL A 190 -12.76 -0.80 5.92
N MET A 191 -11.80 -1.44 6.59
CA MET A 191 -11.30 -2.75 6.19
C MET A 191 -12.34 -3.86 6.36
N ILE A 192 -13.19 -3.78 7.39
CA ILE A 192 -14.18 -4.81 7.75
C ILE A 192 -15.04 -5.25 6.57
N ILE A 193 -15.47 -4.32 5.70
CA ILE A 193 -16.37 -4.66 4.58
C ILE A 193 -15.75 -5.79 3.75
N LYS A 194 -14.50 -5.61 3.33
CA LYS A 194 -13.81 -6.62 2.51
C LYS A 194 -13.37 -7.83 3.33
N ILE A 195 -12.91 -7.61 4.56
CA ILE A 195 -12.46 -8.70 5.45
C ILE A 195 -13.61 -9.66 5.78
N LYS A 196 -14.84 -9.14 5.94
CA LYS A 196 -16.04 -9.93 6.16
C LYS A 196 -16.39 -10.80 4.96
N GLU A 197 -16.38 -10.24 3.74
CA GLU A 197 -16.59 -11.03 2.52
C GLU A 197 -15.60 -12.20 2.42
N MET A 198 -14.32 -11.94 2.73
CA MET A 198 -13.26 -12.96 2.69
C MET A 198 -13.42 -14.01 3.80
N ALA A 199 -13.79 -13.60 5.00
CA ALA A 199 -14.02 -14.48 6.13
C ALA A 199 -15.24 -15.40 5.90
N GLU A 200 -16.33 -14.88 5.34
CA GLU A 200 -17.52 -15.65 4.99
C GLU A 200 -17.22 -16.68 3.89
N PHE A 201 -16.48 -16.27 2.85
CA PHE A 201 -16.06 -17.17 1.77
C PHE A 201 -15.19 -18.32 2.27
N SER A 202 -14.21 -18.03 3.14
CA SER A 202 -13.27 -19.00 3.70
C SER A 202 -13.81 -19.75 4.93
N LYS A 203 -14.96 -19.35 5.47
CA LYS A 203 -15.54 -19.83 6.73
C LYS A 203 -14.59 -19.64 7.93
N ASP A 204 -13.86 -18.53 7.98
CA ASP A 204 -12.95 -18.21 9.08
C ASP A 204 -13.70 -17.61 10.28
N GLU A 205 -14.09 -18.49 11.21
CA GLU A 205 -14.78 -18.08 12.45
C GLU A 205 -13.95 -17.17 13.36
N LYS A 206 -12.63 -17.25 13.33
CA LYS A 206 -11.77 -16.41 14.19
C LYS A 206 -11.76 -14.99 13.66
N LEU A 207 -11.67 -14.83 12.35
CA LEU A 207 -11.72 -13.53 11.68
C LEU A 207 -13.09 -12.89 11.86
N MET A 208 -14.17 -13.65 11.72
CA MET A 208 -15.54 -13.18 12.00
C MET A 208 -15.70 -12.66 13.44
N LYS A 209 -15.17 -13.37 14.44
CA LYS A 209 -15.21 -12.89 15.84
C LYS A 209 -14.48 -11.56 16.05
N LYS A 210 -13.40 -11.31 15.31
CA LYS A 210 -12.68 -10.01 15.37
C LYS A 210 -13.50 -8.90 14.73
N ILE A 211 -14.13 -9.18 13.58
CA ILE A 211 -15.07 -8.27 12.91
C ILE A 211 -16.21 -7.87 13.84
N ASP A 212 -16.87 -8.85 14.47
CA ASP A 212 -18.01 -8.61 15.37
C ASP A 212 -17.61 -7.69 16.53
N LYS A 213 -16.45 -7.94 17.14
CA LYS A 213 -15.92 -7.07 18.21
C LYS A 213 -15.70 -5.63 17.75
N ILE A 214 -15.15 -5.42 16.55
CA ILE A 214 -14.95 -4.07 16.04
C ILE A 214 -16.32 -3.40 15.75
N HIS A 215 -17.28 -4.14 15.20
CA HIS A 215 -18.64 -3.63 15.00
C HIS A 215 -19.29 -3.23 16.32
N ASP A 216 -19.16 -4.04 17.37
CA ASP A 216 -19.68 -3.71 18.71
C ASP A 216 -19.06 -2.41 19.24
N LEU A 217 -17.74 -2.26 19.11
CA LEU A 217 -17.02 -1.04 19.52
C LEU A 217 -17.53 0.19 18.77
N LEU A 218 -17.72 0.10 17.46
CA LEU A 218 -18.25 1.20 16.64
C LEU A 218 -19.68 1.57 17.04
N ASN A 219 -20.52 0.58 17.40
CA ASN A 219 -21.90 0.80 17.84
C ASN A 219 -21.99 1.41 19.25
N MET A 220 -20.97 1.21 20.09
CA MET A 220 -20.89 1.81 21.43
C MET A 220 -20.49 3.29 21.41
N GLY A 221 -20.19 3.86 20.23
CA GLY A 221 -19.84 5.27 20.09
C GLY A 221 -18.43 5.60 20.58
N PHE A 222 -17.50 4.64 20.45
CA PHE A 222 -16.07 4.88 20.58
C PHE A 222 -15.60 6.00 19.65
#